data_AF-A0A0N1B9A7-F1
#
_entry.id   AF-A0A0N1B9A7-F1
#
_cell.length_a   1.000
_cell.length_b   1.000
_cell.length_c   1.000
_cell.angle_alpha   90.00
_cell.angle_beta   90.00
_cell.angle_gamma   90.00
#
_symmetry.space_group_name_H-M   'P 1'
#
loop_
_entity.id
_entity.type
_entity.pdbx_description
1 polymer ?
#
loop_
_entity_poly.entity_id
_entity_poly.type
_entity_poly.pdbx_seq_one_letter_code
_entity_poly.pdbx_strand_id
1 'polypeptide(L)'
;MAHTNWTLDLGGTPTNEDCAQIGHTPNFDLVNTAEAMLYRAALIAVAGPPPAGIILRTKANAHDFGTYRTVEARIDNEQDDGSHASYLEALETGIAFGHQAGFAPPEFGQLTASDQLAGFVVDAVASALRITRPSSTGAFFPESSGPIHRNLTAAFPEAAQRAFPEGAVPC
;
A
#
# COMPACT_ATOMS: atom_id res chain seq x y z
N MET A 1 18.88 -24.04 -15.24
CA MET A 1 19.31 -22.67 -14.87
C MET A 1 19.07 -22.52 -13.38
N ALA A 2 19.85 -21.71 -12.66
CA ALA A 2 19.59 -21.51 -11.24
C ALA A 2 18.35 -20.64 -11.07
N HIS A 3 17.33 -21.11 -10.33
CA HIS A 3 16.19 -20.28 -9.92
C HIS A 3 16.74 -19.03 -9.24
N THR A 4 16.62 -17.88 -9.90
CA THR A 4 17.22 -16.63 -9.41
C THR A 4 16.14 -15.85 -8.70
N ASN A 5 15.92 -16.21 -7.44
CA ASN A 5 15.05 -15.47 -6.53
C ASN A 5 15.85 -14.38 -5.83
N TRP A 6 15.34 -13.14 -5.83
CA TRP A 6 15.98 -12.01 -5.14
C TRP A 6 14.91 -11.10 -4.53
N THR A 7 15.35 -10.13 -3.72
CA THR A 7 14.47 -9.22 -2.99
C THR A 7 14.92 -7.78 -3.15
N LEU A 8 13.95 -6.87 -3.11
CA LEU A 8 14.13 -5.42 -3.13
C LEU A 8 13.40 -4.83 -1.91
N ASP A 9 14.12 -4.11 -1.05
CA ASP A 9 13.53 -3.35 0.06
C ASP A 9 13.08 -1.98 -0.47
N LEU A 10 11.84 -1.59 -0.15
CA LEU A 10 11.18 -0.38 -0.63
C LEU A 10 11.00 0.67 0.47
N GLY A 11 11.39 0.37 1.72
CA GLY A 11 11.17 1.22 2.89
C GLY A 11 9.83 0.98 3.59
N GLY A 12 9.58 1.69 4.70
CA GLY A 12 8.39 1.50 5.55
C GLY A 12 7.23 2.46 5.28
N THR A 13 7.49 3.58 4.61
CA THR A 13 6.53 4.68 4.37
C THR A 13 6.97 5.50 3.13
N PRO A 14 6.12 6.34 2.52
CA PRO A 14 6.55 7.27 1.46
C PRO A 14 7.73 8.15 1.88
N THR A 15 8.57 8.55 0.93
CA THR A 15 9.90 9.12 1.24
C THR A 15 9.89 10.44 2.01
N ASN A 16 8.81 11.22 1.94
CA ASN A 16 8.67 12.50 2.64
C ASN A 16 7.60 12.48 3.75
N GLU A 17 7.10 11.31 4.15
CA GLU A 17 6.18 11.16 5.28
C GLU A 17 6.95 10.93 6.58
N ASP A 18 6.42 11.44 7.69
CA ASP A 18 6.93 11.09 9.01
C ASP A 18 6.73 9.59 9.25
N CYS A 19 7.78 8.92 9.74
CA CYS A 19 7.79 7.48 10.01
C CYS A 19 7.88 7.23 11.51
N ALA A 20 7.21 6.18 12.01
CA ALA A 20 7.29 5.76 13.39
C ALA A 20 8.74 5.55 13.82
N GLN A 21 9.08 6.07 15.00
CA GLN A 21 10.42 5.99 15.59
C GLN A 21 10.37 5.24 16.91
N ILE A 22 11.28 4.26 17.06
CA ILE A 22 11.47 3.53 18.31
C ILE A 22 11.76 4.53 19.43
N GLY A 23 11.08 4.35 20.57
CA GLY A 23 11.24 5.22 21.75
C GLY A 23 10.48 6.55 21.68
N HIS A 24 9.88 6.90 20.53
CA HIS A 24 9.08 8.12 20.36
C HIS A 24 7.62 7.84 20.05
N THR A 25 7.34 6.88 19.16
CA THR A 25 5.98 6.55 18.74
C THR A 25 5.33 5.60 19.75
N PRO A 26 4.20 5.98 20.37
CA PRO A 26 3.40 5.06 21.17
C PRO A 26 2.95 3.86 20.32
N ASN A 27 2.94 2.66 20.90
CA ASN A 27 2.60 1.42 20.20
C ASN A 27 3.42 1.22 18.90
N PHE A 28 4.72 1.59 18.92
CA PHE A 28 5.62 1.56 17.77
C PHE A 28 5.46 0.32 16.88
N ASP A 29 5.48 -0.88 17.45
CA ASP A 29 5.38 -2.14 16.70
C ASP A 29 4.11 -2.20 15.82
N LEU A 30 3.00 -1.75 16.39
CA LEU A 30 1.69 -1.75 15.76
C LEU A 30 1.58 -0.64 14.71
N VAL A 31 2.04 0.57 15.03
CA VAL A 31 2.04 1.71 14.11
C VAL A 31 2.95 1.45 12.91
N ASN A 32 4.18 0.98 13.15
CA ASN A 32 5.13 0.69 12.07
C ASN A 32 4.68 -0.48 11.19
N THR A 33 3.92 -1.44 11.74
CA THR A 33 3.24 -2.45 10.91
C THR A 33 2.19 -1.80 10.01
N ALA A 34 1.36 -0.92 10.57
CA ALA A 34 0.32 -0.22 9.81
C ALA A 34 0.92 0.66 8.70
N GLU A 35 1.99 1.41 8.98
CA GLU A 35 2.73 2.21 7.99
C GLU A 35 3.17 1.36 6.80
N ALA A 36 3.87 0.24 7.05
CA ALA A 36 4.33 -0.63 5.97
C ALA A 36 3.16 -1.25 5.18
N MET A 37 2.06 -1.61 5.84
CA MET A 37 0.87 -2.12 5.16
C MET A 37 0.17 -1.07 4.29
N LEU A 38 0.06 0.16 4.79
CA LEU A 38 -0.52 1.28 4.04
C LEU A 38 0.38 1.70 2.88
N TYR A 39 1.70 1.72 3.09
CA TYR A 39 2.65 2.03 2.04
C TYR A 39 2.65 0.98 0.93
N ARG A 40 2.55 -0.31 1.28
CA ARG A 40 2.33 -1.38 0.30
C ARG A 40 1.06 -1.15 -0.51
N ALA A 41 -0.04 -0.77 0.14
CA ALA A 41 -1.30 -0.48 -0.56
C ALA A 41 -1.17 0.76 -1.47
N ALA A 42 -0.42 1.77 -1.04
CA ALA A 42 -0.14 2.97 -1.82
C ALA A 42 0.72 2.69 -3.06
N LEU A 43 1.74 1.83 -2.94
CA LEU A 43 2.54 1.33 -4.06
C LEU A 43 1.67 0.56 -5.07
N ILE A 44 0.76 -0.30 -4.59
CA ILE A 44 -0.20 -1.00 -5.46
C ILE A 44 -1.17 -0.02 -6.12
N ALA A 45 -1.60 1.03 -5.42
CA ALA A 45 -2.43 2.08 -6.00
C ALA A 45 -1.79 2.70 -7.25
N VAL A 46 -0.49 3.03 -7.18
CA VAL A 46 0.20 3.71 -8.28
C VAL A 46 0.74 2.75 -9.35
N ALA A 47 1.29 1.60 -8.96
CA ALA A 47 1.94 0.65 -9.87
C ALA A 47 0.99 -0.42 -10.42
N GLY A 48 -0.16 -0.64 -9.75
CA GLY A 48 -1.05 -1.77 -10.01
C GLY A 48 -0.74 -3.01 -9.16
N PRO A 49 -1.56 -4.06 -9.27
CA PRO A 49 -1.30 -5.33 -8.60
C PRO A 49 0.01 -5.95 -9.10
N PRO A 50 0.78 -6.66 -8.23
CA PRO A 50 2.02 -7.30 -8.66
C PRO A 50 1.77 -8.32 -9.79
N PRO A 51 2.60 -8.33 -10.86
CA PRO A 51 2.55 -9.38 -11.87
C PRO A 51 3.00 -10.73 -11.31
N ALA A 52 2.79 -11.79 -12.09
CA ALA A 52 3.28 -13.13 -11.73
C ALA A 52 4.79 -13.11 -11.44
N GLY A 53 5.24 -13.81 -10.40
CA GLY A 53 6.64 -13.79 -9.98
C GLY A 53 7.04 -12.65 -9.03
N ILE A 54 6.21 -11.61 -8.83
CA ILE A 54 6.47 -10.56 -7.84
C ILE A 54 5.49 -10.64 -6.68
N ILE A 55 6.01 -10.66 -5.45
CA ILE A 55 5.20 -10.63 -4.22
C ILE A 55 5.65 -9.43 -3.38
N LEU A 56 4.72 -8.52 -3.10
CA LEU A 56 4.92 -7.48 -2.08
C LEU A 56 4.51 -8.01 -0.71
N ARG A 57 5.40 -7.88 0.28
CA ARG A 57 5.15 -8.29 1.67
C ARG A 57 5.73 -7.30 2.67
N THR A 58 5.23 -7.33 3.90
CA THR A 58 5.88 -6.66 5.02
C THR A 58 7.01 -7.53 5.55
N LYS A 59 8.22 -6.97 5.61
CA LYS A 59 9.43 -7.63 6.10
C LYS A 59 9.77 -7.08 7.48
N ALA A 60 9.92 -7.97 8.46
CA ALA A 60 10.48 -7.63 9.76
C ALA A 60 12.01 -7.60 9.69
N ASN A 61 12.59 -6.47 10.07
CA ASN A 61 14.03 -6.19 10.12
C ASN A 61 14.41 -5.97 11.58
N ALA A 62 15.08 -6.96 12.17
CA ALA A 62 15.57 -6.87 13.54
C ALA A 62 16.82 -6.00 13.61
N HIS A 63 16.80 -5.03 14.51
CA HIS A 63 17.92 -4.15 14.85
C HIS A 63 18.15 -4.17 16.37
N ASP A 64 19.29 -3.65 16.81
CA ASP A 64 19.69 -3.66 18.23
C ASP A 64 18.67 -2.98 19.17
N PHE A 65 17.86 -2.06 18.65
CA PHE A 65 16.90 -1.27 19.41
C PHE A 65 15.43 -1.68 19.20
N GLY A 66 15.16 -2.67 18.33
CA GLY A 66 13.83 -3.18 18.05
C GLY A 66 13.65 -3.69 16.62
N THR A 67 12.42 -3.97 16.22
CA THR A 67 12.11 -4.52 14.89
C THR A 67 11.37 -3.51 14.04
N TYR A 68 12.03 -3.03 12.99
CA TYR A 68 11.39 -2.20 11.97
C TYR A 68 10.69 -3.09 10.94
N ARG A 69 9.67 -2.55 10.30
CA ARG A 69 8.90 -3.19 9.24
C ARG A 69 8.97 -2.34 7.99
N THR A 70 9.40 -2.96 6.91
CA THR A 70 9.46 -2.35 5.57
C THR A 70 8.62 -3.15 4.59
N VAL A 71 8.32 -2.57 3.43
CA VAL A 71 7.77 -3.28 2.29
C VAL A 71 8.93 -3.88 1.51
N GLU A 72 8.83 -5.16 1.19
CA GLU A 72 9.80 -5.88 0.38
C GLU A 72 9.09 -6.49 -0.83
N ALA A 73 9.66 -6.32 -2.02
CA ALA A 73 9.33 -7.13 -3.18
C ALA A 73 10.20 -8.38 -3.19
N ARG A 74 9.59 -9.54 -3.35
CA ARG A 74 10.28 -10.80 -3.67
C ARG A 74 10.03 -11.12 -5.14
N ILE A 75 11.10 -11.36 -5.88
CA ILE A 75 11.10 -11.52 -7.33
C ILE A 75 11.56 -12.94 -7.69
N ASP A 76 10.80 -13.61 -8.55
CA ASP A 76 11.13 -14.86 -9.23
C ASP A 76 11.24 -14.60 -10.73
N ASN A 77 12.47 -14.44 -11.23
CA ASN A 77 12.74 -14.09 -12.63
C ASN A 77 12.27 -15.15 -13.63
N GLU A 78 11.99 -16.38 -13.20
CA GLU A 78 11.50 -17.42 -14.12
C GLU A 78 10.03 -17.22 -14.51
N GLN A 79 9.31 -16.39 -13.77
CA GLN A 79 7.91 -16.02 -14.04
C GLN A 79 7.78 -14.65 -14.73
N ASP A 80 8.91 -14.05 -15.17
CA ASP A 80 8.87 -12.79 -15.89
C ASP A 80 8.28 -12.96 -17.29
N ASP A 81 7.13 -12.32 -17.51
CA ASP A 81 6.45 -12.23 -18.80
C ASP A 81 6.86 -10.97 -19.60
N GLY A 82 7.90 -10.27 -19.14
CA GLY A 82 8.40 -9.00 -19.68
C GLY A 82 7.89 -7.78 -18.91
N SER A 83 7.01 -7.94 -17.92
CA SER A 83 6.47 -6.86 -17.10
C SER A 83 7.28 -6.53 -15.84
N HIS A 84 8.23 -7.39 -15.43
CA HIS A 84 8.92 -7.20 -14.15
C HIS A 84 9.70 -5.88 -14.11
N ALA A 85 10.44 -5.57 -15.18
CA ALA A 85 11.31 -4.39 -15.21
C ALA A 85 10.53 -3.07 -14.99
N SER A 86 9.42 -2.87 -15.70
CA SER A 86 8.62 -1.65 -15.56
C SER A 86 7.87 -1.60 -14.24
N TYR A 87 7.43 -2.74 -13.71
CA TYR A 87 6.81 -2.80 -12.38
C TYR A 87 7.82 -2.45 -11.28
N LEU A 88 9.03 -3.01 -11.34
CA LEU A 88 10.10 -2.72 -10.38
C LEU A 88 10.56 -1.26 -10.45
N GLU A 89 10.68 -0.68 -11.65
CA GLU A 89 10.98 0.75 -11.81
C GLU A 89 9.92 1.64 -11.15
N ALA A 90 8.63 1.29 -11.28
CA ALA A 90 7.55 2.01 -10.61
C ALA A 90 7.63 1.89 -9.08
N LEU A 91 8.03 0.73 -8.55
CA LEU A 91 8.23 0.53 -7.12
C LEU A 91 9.45 1.30 -6.58
N GLU A 92 10.57 1.27 -7.30
CA GLU A 92 11.81 1.97 -6.90
C GLU A 92 11.66 3.49 -7.00
N THR A 93 10.94 3.98 -8.01
CA THR A 93 10.54 5.40 -8.09
C THR A 93 9.74 5.80 -6.84
N GLY A 94 8.90 4.88 -6.36
CA GLY A 94 8.15 5.03 -5.12
C GLY A 94 7.16 6.18 -5.16
N ILE A 95 6.80 6.66 -3.97
CA ILE A 95 5.94 7.84 -3.78
C ILE A 95 6.53 8.72 -2.68
N ALA A 96 6.38 10.03 -2.84
CA ALA A 96 6.85 11.01 -1.88
C ALA A 96 5.87 11.17 -0.71
N PHE A 97 4.57 11.16 -1.01
CA PHE A 97 3.50 11.35 -0.03
C PHE A 97 2.32 10.42 -0.28
N GLY A 98 1.61 10.03 0.79
CA GLY A 98 0.47 9.12 0.70
C GLY A 98 -0.67 9.65 -0.19
N HIS A 99 -0.88 10.97 -0.21
CA HIS A 99 -1.94 11.60 -0.99
C HIS A 99 -1.75 11.44 -2.51
N GLN A 100 -0.53 11.17 -2.99
CA GLN A 100 -0.29 10.87 -4.41
C GLN A 100 -0.93 9.54 -4.83
N ALA A 101 -1.15 8.64 -3.88
CA ALA A 101 -1.85 7.37 -4.04
C ALA A 101 -3.31 7.42 -3.51
N GLY A 102 -3.82 8.62 -3.20
CA GLY A 102 -5.18 8.82 -2.68
C GLY A 102 -5.34 8.58 -1.17
N PHE A 103 -4.26 8.33 -0.43
CA PHE A 103 -4.33 8.10 1.01
C PHE A 103 -4.30 9.41 1.79
N ALA A 104 -5.26 9.61 2.68
CA ALA A 104 -5.20 10.67 3.69
C ALA A 104 -4.20 10.28 4.79
N PRO A 105 -3.62 11.26 5.52
CA PRO A 105 -2.79 10.98 6.69
C PRO A 105 -3.52 10.07 7.69
N PRO A 106 -2.96 8.90 8.05
CA PRO A 106 -3.62 7.97 8.96
C PRO A 106 -3.63 8.48 10.40
N GLU A 107 -4.76 8.33 11.10
CA GLU A 107 -4.86 8.65 12.52
C GLU A 107 -4.36 7.49 13.40
N PHE A 108 -3.04 7.26 13.41
CA PHE A 108 -2.42 6.14 14.13
C PHE A 108 -2.72 6.11 15.64
N GLY A 109 -3.13 7.23 16.24
CA GLY A 109 -3.58 7.28 17.64
C GLY A 109 -4.84 6.43 17.92
N GLN A 110 -5.63 6.10 16.90
CA GLN A 110 -6.77 5.18 17.02
C GLN A 110 -6.33 3.71 17.14
N LEU A 111 -5.08 3.41 16.80
CA LEU A 111 -4.55 2.05 16.75
C LEU A 111 -3.90 1.70 18.10
N THR A 112 -4.70 1.08 18.96
CA THR A 112 -4.36 0.78 20.37
C THR A 112 -4.13 -0.70 20.65
N ALA A 113 -4.62 -1.58 19.77
CA ALA A 113 -4.54 -3.02 19.93
C ALA A 113 -4.32 -3.72 18.57
N SER A 114 -3.64 -4.87 18.58
CA SER A 114 -3.24 -5.57 17.35
C SER A 114 -4.40 -6.12 16.53
N ASP A 115 -5.53 -6.44 17.16
CA ASP A 115 -6.75 -6.90 16.49
C ASP A 115 -7.43 -5.79 15.65
N GLN A 116 -7.12 -4.53 15.92
CA GLN A 116 -7.62 -3.38 15.16
C GLN A 116 -6.86 -3.16 13.83
N LEU A 117 -5.66 -3.72 13.68
CA LEU A 117 -4.75 -3.44 12.56
C LEU A 117 -5.36 -3.73 11.20
N ALA A 118 -5.97 -4.91 11.03
CA ALA A 118 -6.54 -5.30 9.75
C ALA A 118 -7.70 -4.37 9.36
N GLY A 119 -8.59 -4.07 10.30
CA GLY A 119 -9.70 -3.13 10.09
C GLY A 119 -9.20 -1.73 9.74
N PHE A 120 -8.22 -1.22 10.48
CA PHE A 120 -7.61 0.09 10.24
C PHE A 120 -7.05 0.23 8.82
N VAL A 121 -6.32 -0.78 8.34
CA VAL A 121 -5.77 -0.78 6.97
C VAL A 121 -6.88 -0.83 5.92
N VAL A 122 -7.89 -1.69 6.11
CA VAL A 122 -9.03 -1.76 5.18
C VAL A 122 -9.80 -0.44 5.13
N ASP A 123 -9.98 0.21 6.27
CA ASP A 123 -10.68 1.49 6.36
C ASP A 123 -9.91 2.63 5.67
N ALA A 124 -8.57 2.64 5.78
CA ALA A 124 -7.71 3.57 5.08
C ALA A 124 -7.77 3.37 3.55
N VAL A 125 -7.73 2.12 3.07
CA VAL A 125 -7.88 1.81 1.64
C VAL A 125 -9.28 2.17 1.14
N ALA A 126 -10.33 1.90 1.94
CA ALA A 126 -11.69 2.30 1.62
C ALA A 126 -11.84 3.83 1.53
N SER A 127 -11.15 4.56 2.41
CA SER A 127 -11.07 6.03 2.32
C SER A 127 -10.40 6.48 1.02
N ALA A 128 -9.27 5.88 0.65
CA ALA A 128 -8.57 6.18 -0.60
C ALA A 128 -9.44 5.91 -1.85
N LEU A 129 -10.23 4.82 -1.83
CA LEU A 129 -11.21 4.53 -2.87
C LEU A 129 -12.30 5.60 -2.98
N ARG A 130 -12.80 6.10 -1.84
CA ARG A 130 -13.77 7.21 -1.84
C ARG A 130 -13.14 8.51 -2.35
N ILE A 131 -11.88 8.79 -2.02
CA ILE A 131 -11.16 9.98 -2.50
C ILE A 131 -10.96 9.93 -4.02
N THR A 132 -10.62 8.77 -4.56
CA THR A 132 -10.26 8.57 -5.98
C THR A 132 -11.43 8.16 -6.87
N ARG A 133 -12.65 8.10 -6.33
CA ARG A 133 -13.85 7.65 -7.05
C ARG A 133 -14.13 8.50 -8.30
N PRO A 134 -14.72 7.92 -9.35
CA PRO A 134 -15.27 8.70 -10.44
C PRO A 134 -16.45 9.56 -9.95
N SER A 135 -16.84 10.55 -10.75
CA SER A 135 -18.10 11.27 -10.60
C SER A 135 -19.27 10.45 -11.13
N SER A 136 -20.50 10.94 -10.90
CA SER A 136 -21.78 10.35 -11.39
C SER A 136 -21.86 10.08 -12.89
N THR A 137 -20.95 10.67 -13.67
CA THR A 137 -20.86 10.44 -15.11
C THR A 137 -19.74 9.46 -15.49
N GLY A 138 -19.11 8.81 -14.52
CA GLY A 138 -17.95 7.93 -14.69
C GLY A 138 -16.61 8.66 -14.89
N ALA A 139 -16.56 9.98 -14.77
CA ALA A 139 -15.35 10.76 -15.04
C ALA A 139 -14.46 10.89 -13.79
N PHE A 140 -13.15 10.75 -13.94
CA PHE A 140 -12.20 10.94 -12.83
C PHE A 140 -11.66 12.37 -12.80
N PHE A 141 -11.59 12.96 -11.61
CA PHE A 141 -10.93 14.24 -11.40
C PHE A 141 -10.10 14.22 -10.10
N PRO A 142 -8.77 14.42 -10.18
CA PRO A 142 -7.97 14.50 -11.41
C PRO A 142 -8.01 13.18 -12.22
N GLU A 143 -7.65 13.22 -13.51
CA GLU A 143 -7.63 12.02 -14.37
C GLU A 143 -6.72 10.92 -13.80
N SER A 144 -5.66 11.30 -13.08
CA SER A 144 -4.74 10.40 -12.39
C SER A 144 -5.40 9.56 -11.28
N SER A 145 -6.58 9.95 -10.79
CA SER A 145 -7.35 9.12 -9.85
C SER A 145 -7.90 7.85 -10.48
N GLY A 146 -8.10 7.83 -11.81
CA GLY A 146 -8.66 6.68 -12.51
C GLY A 146 -7.84 5.39 -12.36
N PRO A 147 -6.55 5.40 -12.71
CA PRO A 147 -5.66 4.25 -12.48
C PRO A 147 -5.63 3.80 -11.01
N ILE A 148 -5.47 4.75 -10.08
CA ILE A 148 -5.42 4.47 -8.64
C ILE A 148 -6.68 3.74 -8.18
N HIS A 149 -7.86 4.27 -8.52
CA HIS A 149 -9.13 3.69 -8.14
C HIS A 149 -9.31 2.27 -8.66
N ARG A 150 -8.95 2.03 -9.93
CA ARG A 150 -9.03 0.70 -10.54
C ARG A 150 -8.08 -0.30 -9.88
N ASN A 151 -6.84 0.12 -9.62
CA ASN A 151 -5.82 -0.72 -8.99
C ASN A 151 -6.23 -1.11 -7.57
N LEU A 152 -6.69 -0.15 -6.77
CA LEU A 152 -7.17 -0.42 -5.41
C LEU A 152 -8.42 -1.31 -5.40
N THR A 153 -9.36 -1.08 -6.32
CA THR A 153 -10.57 -1.91 -6.43
C THR A 153 -10.22 -3.37 -6.76
N ALA A 154 -9.29 -3.58 -7.68
CA ALA A 154 -8.84 -4.92 -8.07
C ALA A 154 -8.07 -5.63 -6.96
N ALA A 155 -7.19 -4.91 -6.24
CA ALA A 155 -6.32 -5.50 -5.23
C ALA A 155 -6.98 -5.67 -3.85
N PHE A 156 -7.99 -4.85 -3.51
CA PHE A 156 -8.60 -4.80 -2.19
C PHE A 156 -10.14 -4.87 -2.26
N PRO A 157 -10.73 -6.01 -2.69
CA PRO A 157 -12.18 -6.14 -2.86
C PRO A 157 -12.96 -5.90 -1.55
N GLU A 158 -12.42 -6.29 -0.39
CA GLU A 158 -13.05 -6.00 0.91
C GLU A 158 -13.14 -4.48 1.17
N ALA A 159 -12.07 -3.74 0.90
CA ALA A 159 -12.04 -2.29 1.05
C ALA A 159 -13.00 -1.61 0.05
N ALA A 160 -13.11 -2.14 -1.17
CA ALA A 160 -14.07 -1.66 -2.16
C ALA A 160 -15.53 -1.86 -1.69
N GLN A 161 -15.85 -3.03 -1.14
CA GLN A 161 -17.17 -3.29 -0.55
C GLN A 161 -17.46 -2.36 0.64
N ARG A 162 -16.45 -2.08 1.46
CA ARG A 162 -16.58 -1.13 2.59
C ARG A 162 -16.71 0.32 2.13
N ALA A 163 -16.05 0.69 1.03
CA ALA A 163 -16.15 2.01 0.43
C ALA A 163 -17.54 2.26 -0.17
N PHE A 164 -18.08 1.26 -0.88
CA PHE A 164 -19.33 1.32 -1.65
C PHE A 164 -20.18 0.07 -1.37
N PRO A 165 -20.92 0.04 -0.24
CA PRO A 165 -21.78 -1.10 0.10
C PRO A 165 -22.90 -1.28 -0.93
N GLU A 166 -23.40 -2.51 -1.10
CA GLU A 166 -24.48 -2.81 -2.06
C GLU A 166 -25.69 -1.87 -1.85
N GLY A 167 -26.14 -1.24 -2.94
CA GLY A 167 -27.20 -0.22 -2.92
C GLY A 167 -26.70 1.22 -2.75
N ALA A 168 -25.41 1.44 -2.47
CA ALA A 168 -24.78 2.74 -2.64
C ALA A 168 -24.56 2.98 -4.15
N VAL A 169 -25.19 4.02 -4.70
CA VAL A 169 -24.93 4.43 -6.07
C VAL A 169 -23.45 4.80 -6.14
N PRO A 170 -22.64 4.19 -7.03
CA PRO A 170 -21.39 4.82 -7.43
C PRO A 170 -21.80 6.09 -8.16
N CYS A 171 -21.81 7.19 -7.41
CA CYS A 171 -21.97 8.53 -7.96
C CYS A 171 -20.68 8.84 -8.72
#